data_AF-A0A9J6BPK1-F1
#
_entry.id   AF-A0A9J6BPK1-F1
#
_cell.length_a   1.000
_cell.length_b   1.000
_cell.length_c   1.000
_cell.angle_alpha   90.00
_cell.angle_beta   90.00
_cell.angle_gamma   90.00
#
_symmetry.space_group_name_H-M   'P 1'
#
loop_
_entity.id
_entity.type
_entity.pdbx_description
1 polymer ?
#
loop_
_entity_poly.entity_id
_entity_poly.type
_entity_poly.pdbx_seq_one_letter_code
_entity_poly.pdbx_strand_id
1 'polypeptide(L)'
;MDKYTRPFMIYNSIKKIKFSTPPNNSSLTSFSQIFGYYVKANHSETFEFFEKMSQQNPLTKVMIQLTDDSEETSSIVLQTAYDKFKMLNVATLHRKIKFASLKFYNPFKNRGEFYTINVTRQSVLTEIKKYQNDRIWNLHRFPLRIYIFDSPMSVKKVTLDKTSKIKFIYTDGELANMLSEKMNFTAIYVLSNDEISHNGYLMENGSFSGGIGAIEKNRADLLMNPRLITDLNTTRATFLQPLSTYSYKFVIK
;
A
#
# COMPACT_ATOMS: atom_id res chain seq x y z
N MET A 1 -23.15 -13.11 10.26
CA MET A 1 -22.83 -14.20 9.30
C MET A 1 -22.72 -13.58 7.91
N ASP A 2 -21.51 -13.63 7.35
CA ASP A 2 -21.00 -12.71 6.32
C ASP A 2 -21.75 -12.76 4.97
N LYS A 3 -22.35 -11.63 4.61
CA LYS A 3 -23.06 -11.37 3.34
C LYS A 3 -22.21 -10.54 2.36
N TYR A 4 -20.91 -10.80 2.20
CA TYR A 4 -20.14 -10.20 1.08
C TYR A 4 -19.01 -11.12 0.61
N THR A 5 -19.35 -12.12 -0.21
CA THR A 5 -18.37 -12.75 -1.11
C THR A 5 -18.87 -12.64 -2.54
N ARG A 6 -18.30 -11.70 -3.30
CA ARG A 6 -17.90 -11.80 -4.72
C ARG A 6 -17.35 -10.44 -5.19
N PRO A 7 -16.42 -10.40 -6.16
CA PRO A 7 -16.19 -11.45 -7.15
C PRO A 7 -14.79 -12.09 -7.14
N PHE A 8 -14.73 -13.39 -7.39
CA PHE A 8 -13.66 -13.97 -8.20
C PHE A 8 -14.18 -13.93 -9.64
N MET A 9 -13.52 -13.18 -10.52
CA MET A 9 -13.80 -13.24 -11.96
C MET A 9 -12.65 -14.00 -12.62
N ILE A 10 -12.97 -15.12 -13.25
CA ILE A 10 -11.99 -15.96 -13.94
C ILE A 10 -11.98 -15.54 -15.40
N TYR A 11 -10.86 -14.99 -15.85
CA TYR A 11 -10.69 -14.59 -17.24
C TYR A 11 -9.60 -15.44 -17.90
N ASN A 12 -9.99 -16.16 -18.96
CA ASN A 12 -9.06 -16.92 -19.77
C ASN A 12 -8.24 -16.04 -20.74
N SER A 13 -8.49 -14.72 -20.75
CA SER A 13 -7.75 -13.71 -21.54
C SER A 13 -7.99 -12.31 -20.98
N ILE A 14 -6.95 -11.48 -20.95
CA ILE A 14 -7.01 -10.06 -20.52
C ILE A 14 -8.00 -9.27 -21.37
N LYS A 15 -8.10 -9.56 -22.67
CA LYS A 15 -9.00 -8.85 -23.61
C LYS A 15 -10.48 -8.98 -23.24
N LYS A 16 -10.84 -9.97 -22.42
CA LYS A 16 -12.21 -10.19 -21.93
C LYS A 16 -12.53 -9.42 -20.65
N ILE A 17 -11.53 -8.82 -20.01
CA ILE A 17 -11.71 -8.02 -18.80
C ILE A 17 -12.33 -6.70 -19.23
N LYS A 18 -13.60 -6.51 -18.90
CA LYS A 18 -14.24 -5.20 -18.99
C LYS A 18 -13.87 -4.43 -17.73
N PHE A 19 -12.95 -3.49 -17.89
CA PHE A 19 -12.67 -2.51 -16.85
C PHE A 19 -13.89 -1.60 -16.77
N SER A 20 -14.61 -1.62 -15.64
CA SER A 20 -15.60 -0.59 -15.38
C SER A 20 -14.90 0.76 -15.37
N THR A 21 -15.64 1.83 -15.67
CA THR A 21 -15.21 3.18 -15.31
C THR A 21 -14.72 3.16 -13.86
N PRO A 22 -13.61 3.84 -13.54
CA PRO A 22 -13.22 4.02 -12.14
C PRO A 22 -14.48 4.44 -11.38
N PRO A 23 -14.80 3.81 -10.24
CA PRO A 23 -15.93 4.26 -9.44
C PRO A 23 -15.81 5.77 -9.28
N ASN A 24 -16.92 6.50 -9.45
CA ASN A 24 -16.93 7.96 -9.38
C ASN A 24 -16.21 8.35 -8.06
N ASN A 25 -15.00 8.87 -8.16
CA ASN A 25 -14.03 8.95 -7.05
C ASN A 25 -14.37 10.11 -6.11
N SER A 26 -15.62 10.19 -5.65
CA SER A 26 -16.04 11.06 -4.56
C SER A 26 -16.04 10.32 -3.21
N SER A 27 -15.09 9.40 -3.00
CA SER A 27 -15.11 8.53 -1.82
C SER A 27 -13.81 8.64 -1.04
N LEU A 28 -13.95 9.04 0.22
CA LEU A 28 -12.96 9.11 1.32
C LEU A 28 -11.98 7.94 1.44
N THR A 29 -12.15 6.89 0.65
CA THR A 29 -11.28 5.73 0.52
C THR A 29 -11.07 5.47 -0.96
N SER A 30 -9.90 5.81 -1.50
CA SER A 30 -9.55 5.65 -2.92
C SER A 30 -9.72 4.22 -3.44
N PHE A 31 -9.81 3.22 -2.54
CA PHE A 31 -9.89 1.79 -2.87
C PHE A 31 -10.86 1.01 -1.95
N SER A 32 -12.11 1.46 -1.83
CA SER A 32 -13.13 0.84 -0.93
C SER A 32 -13.48 -0.62 -1.23
N GLN A 33 -13.28 -1.08 -2.47
CA GLN A 33 -13.58 -2.44 -2.91
C GLN A 33 -12.30 -3.21 -3.23
N ILE A 34 -12.16 -4.43 -2.70
CA ILE A 34 -11.04 -5.32 -3.04
C ILE A 34 -11.49 -6.26 -4.15
N PHE A 35 -10.89 -6.13 -5.33
CA PHE A 35 -11.13 -7.02 -6.46
C PHE A 35 -10.10 -8.16 -6.52
N GLY A 36 -10.53 -9.30 -7.08
CA GLY A 36 -9.70 -10.48 -7.30
C GLY A 36 -9.76 -10.95 -8.75
N TYR A 37 -8.59 -11.10 -9.39
CA TYR A 37 -8.49 -11.56 -10.78
C TYR A 37 -7.60 -12.79 -10.89
N TYR A 38 -8.05 -13.74 -11.71
CA TYR A 38 -7.20 -14.78 -12.28
C TYR A 38 -7.05 -14.53 -13.77
N VAL A 39 -5.81 -14.51 -14.25
CA VAL A 39 -5.49 -14.13 -15.63
C VAL A 39 -4.48 -15.11 -16.21
N LYS A 40 -4.71 -15.58 -17.43
CA LYS A 40 -3.70 -16.25 -18.24
C LYS A 40 -3.21 -15.30 -19.33
N ALA A 41 -1.90 -15.05 -19.39
CA ALA A 41 -1.31 -14.02 -20.24
C ALA A 41 0.19 -14.25 -20.48
N ASN A 42 0.74 -13.68 -21.55
CA ASN A 42 2.19 -13.56 -21.68
C ASN A 42 2.74 -12.39 -20.84
N HIS A 43 4.06 -12.21 -20.82
CA HIS A 43 4.70 -11.17 -20.02
C HIS A 43 4.32 -9.74 -20.47
N SER A 44 4.18 -9.49 -21.77
CA SER A 44 3.83 -8.18 -22.33
C SER A 44 2.39 -7.78 -21.98
N GLU A 45 1.45 -8.69 -22.20
CA GLU A 45 0.03 -8.47 -21.84
C GLU A 45 -0.13 -8.25 -20.34
N THR A 46 0.68 -8.93 -19.51
CA THR A 46 0.68 -8.77 -18.05
C THR A 46 1.02 -7.34 -17.63
N PHE A 47 1.97 -6.68 -18.30
CA PHE A 47 2.33 -5.30 -17.98
C PHE A 47 1.26 -4.29 -18.39
N GLU A 48 0.62 -4.49 -19.54
CA GLU A 48 -0.55 -3.68 -19.93
C GLU A 48 -1.69 -3.82 -18.91
N PHE A 49 -1.89 -5.03 -18.38
CA PHE A 49 -2.87 -5.28 -17.34
C PHE A 49 -2.52 -4.55 -16.03
N PHE A 50 -1.26 -4.60 -15.58
CA PHE A 50 -0.83 -3.87 -14.37
C PHE A 50 -0.95 -2.36 -14.50
N GLU A 51 -0.64 -1.80 -15.67
CA GLU A 51 -0.79 -0.36 -15.91
C GLU A 51 -2.23 0.09 -15.68
N LYS A 52 -3.19 -0.62 -16.29
CA LYS A 52 -4.62 -0.33 -16.11
C LYS A 52 -5.08 -0.56 -14.66
N MET A 53 -4.68 -1.67 -14.06
CA MET A 53 -5.15 -2.04 -12.72
C MET A 53 -4.56 -1.18 -11.62
N SER A 54 -3.31 -0.76 -11.72
CA SER A 54 -2.70 0.12 -10.71
C SER A 54 -3.33 1.51 -10.70
N GLN A 55 -3.80 2.00 -11.85
CA GLN A 55 -4.56 3.26 -11.94
C GLN A 55 -5.96 3.14 -11.33
N GLN A 56 -6.59 1.96 -11.42
CA GLN A 56 -7.91 1.73 -10.86
C GLN A 56 -7.86 1.40 -9.37
N ASN A 57 -7.06 0.40 -8.99
CA ASN A 57 -6.90 -0.05 -7.63
C ASN A 57 -5.61 -0.91 -7.48
N PRO A 58 -4.52 -0.35 -6.94
CA PRO A 58 -3.27 -1.08 -6.72
C PRO A 58 -3.36 -2.13 -5.60
N LEU A 59 -4.43 -2.13 -4.78
CA LEU A 59 -4.68 -3.14 -3.76
C LEU A 59 -5.33 -4.42 -4.30
N THR A 60 -5.72 -4.42 -5.59
CA THR A 60 -6.29 -5.57 -6.28
C THR A 60 -5.44 -6.82 -6.09
N LYS A 61 -6.10 -7.95 -5.80
CA LYS A 61 -5.45 -9.27 -5.74
C LYS A 61 -5.42 -9.90 -7.11
N VAL A 62 -4.24 -10.27 -7.60
CA VAL A 62 -4.04 -10.81 -8.95
C VAL A 62 -3.28 -12.11 -8.89
N MET A 63 -3.79 -13.14 -9.55
CA MET A 63 -3.07 -14.38 -9.83
C MET A 63 -2.88 -14.52 -11.35
N ILE A 64 -1.63 -14.68 -11.78
CA ILE A 64 -1.26 -14.71 -13.20
C ILE A 64 -0.66 -16.06 -13.55
N GLN A 65 -1.29 -16.77 -14.48
CA GLN A 65 -0.68 -17.91 -15.14
C GLN A 65 0.05 -17.41 -16.40
N LEU A 66 1.38 -17.38 -16.34
CA LEU A 66 2.20 -17.00 -17.48
C LEU A 66 2.14 -18.08 -18.57
N THR A 67 1.95 -17.68 -19.82
CA THR A 67 2.06 -18.60 -20.97
C THR A 67 3.51 -18.99 -21.24
N ASP A 68 4.41 -18.05 -21.00
CA ASP A 68 5.85 -18.19 -21.19
C ASP A 68 6.44 -18.62 -19.83
N ASP A 69 6.29 -19.91 -19.50
CA ASP A 69 6.50 -20.47 -18.16
C ASP A 69 7.98 -20.63 -17.80
N SER A 70 8.69 -19.51 -17.64
CA SER A 70 10.03 -19.50 -17.03
C SER A 70 10.00 -18.90 -15.63
N GLU A 71 10.85 -19.44 -14.75
CA GLU A 71 10.97 -18.96 -13.36
C GLU A 71 11.51 -17.52 -13.30
N GLU A 72 12.39 -17.17 -14.24
CA GLU A 72 12.97 -15.84 -14.38
C GLU A 72 11.93 -14.81 -14.80
N THR A 73 11.13 -15.12 -15.83
CA THR A 73 10.02 -14.25 -16.28
C THR A 73 9.04 -13.97 -15.15
N SER A 74 8.72 -14.98 -14.35
CA SER A 74 7.86 -14.84 -13.18
C SER A 74 8.42 -13.89 -12.13
N SER A 75 9.73 -14.00 -11.83
CA SER A 75 10.41 -13.08 -10.93
C SER A 75 10.37 -11.64 -11.45
N ILE A 76 10.67 -11.42 -12.74
CA ILE A 76 10.63 -10.09 -13.37
C ILE A 76 9.21 -9.51 -13.30
N VAL A 77 8.19 -10.31 -13.61
CA VAL A 77 6.79 -9.89 -13.58
C VAL A 77 6.39 -9.43 -12.18
N LEU A 78 6.67 -10.25 -11.15
CA LEU A 78 6.31 -9.94 -9.77
C LEU A 78 7.06 -8.73 -9.21
N GLN A 79 8.36 -8.62 -9.52
CA GLN A 79 9.16 -7.47 -9.12
C GLN A 79 8.65 -6.19 -9.79
N THR A 80 8.39 -6.22 -11.10
CA THR A 80 7.86 -5.07 -11.85
C THR A 80 6.49 -4.64 -11.35
N ALA A 81 5.63 -5.59 -10.98
CA ALA A 81 4.32 -5.30 -10.39
C ALA A 81 4.45 -4.38 -9.17
N TYR A 82 5.42 -4.64 -8.29
CA TYR A 82 5.66 -3.79 -7.13
C TYR A 82 6.47 -2.53 -7.49
N ASP A 83 7.63 -2.66 -8.12
CA ASP A 83 8.58 -1.55 -8.29
C ASP A 83 7.97 -0.44 -9.16
N LYS A 84 7.31 -0.81 -10.27
CA LYS A 84 6.72 0.13 -11.22
C LYS A 84 5.27 0.47 -10.89
N PHE A 85 4.45 -0.54 -10.59
CA PHE A 85 3.00 -0.37 -10.48
C PHE A 85 2.47 -0.33 -9.04
N LYS A 86 3.33 -0.49 -8.04
CA LYS A 86 2.98 -0.49 -6.60
C LYS A 86 1.93 -1.55 -6.22
N MET A 87 1.84 -2.62 -6.99
CA MET A 87 0.92 -3.74 -6.76
C MET A 87 1.61 -4.84 -5.95
N LEU A 88 1.31 -4.94 -4.66
CA LEU A 88 1.91 -5.93 -3.76
C LEU A 88 1.14 -7.28 -3.71
N ASN A 89 -0.15 -7.26 -4.08
CA ASN A 89 -1.04 -8.42 -3.99
C ASN A 89 -1.06 -9.26 -5.28
N VAL A 90 0.11 -9.47 -5.88
CA VAL A 90 0.28 -10.25 -7.11
C VAL A 90 0.97 -11.58 -6.83
N ALA A 91 0.48 -12.64 -7.45
CA ALA A 91 1.08 -13.96 -7.46
C ALA A 91 1.15 -14.51 -8.88
N THR A 92 2.18 -15.28 -9.20
CA THR A 92 2.26 -16.05 -10.44
C THR A 92 1.97 -17.52 -10.15
N LEU A 93 1.17 -18.14 -11.01
CA LEU A 93 0.85 -19.56 -10.98
C LEU A 93 1.68 -20.28 -12.03
N HIS A 94 2.59 -21.13 -11.56
CA HIS A 94 3.31 -22.09 -12.39
C HIS A 94 2.57 -23.41 -12.33
N ARG A 95 2.21 -23.98 -13.48
CA ARG A 95 1.46 -25.24 -13.55
C ARG A 95 2.10 -26.17 -14.56
N LYS A 96 2.67 -27.27 -14.06
CA LYS A 96 3.09 -28.41 -14.86
C LYS A 96 2.12 -29.58 -14.64
N ILE A 97 2.28 -30.64 -15.44
CA ILE A 97 1.32 -31.76 -15.51
C ILE A 97 1.03 -32.36 -14.12
N LYS A 98 2.05 -32.48 -13.25
CA LYS A 98 1.94 -33.13 -11.94
C LYS A 98 2.06 -32.18 -10.75
N PHE A 99 2.28 -30.89 -10.98
CA PHE A 99 2.49 -29.93 -9.89
C PHE A 99 2.04 -28.53 -10.28
N ALA A 100 1.54 -27.80 -9.30
CA ALA A 100 1.33 -26.37 -9.41
C ALA A 100 2.03 -25.68 -8.25
N SER A 101 2.54 -24.47 -8.48
CA SER A 101 3.13 -23.64 -7.43
C SER A 101 2.73 -22.18 -7.63
N LEU A 102 2.59 -21.46 -6.52
CA LEU A 102 2.35 -20.03 -6.48
C LEU A 102 3.63 -19.34 -6.04
N LYS A 103 4.07 -18.34 -6.80
CA LYS A 103 5.22 -17.52 -6.46
C LYS A 103 4.76 -16.10 -6.13
N PHE A 104 5.33 -15.55 -5.06
CA PHE A 104 5.04 -14.21 -4.53
C PHE A 104 6.32 -13.42 -4.39
N TYR A 105 6.20 -12.09 -4.39
CA TYR A 105 7.32 -11.18 -4.14
C TYR A 105 7.14 -10.44 -2.81
N ASN A 106 8.21 -10.39 -2.03
CA ASN A 106 8.33 -9.62 -0.80
C ASN A 106 9.41 -8.54 -0.99
N PRO A 107 9.04 -7.28 -1.25
CA PRO A 107 9.99 -6.19 -1.44
C PRO A 107 10.68 -5.76 -0.13
N PHE A 108 10.13 -6.15 1.01
CA PHE A 108 10.60 -5.68 2.31
C PHE A 108 11.76 -6.50 2.85
N LYS A 109 11.97 -7.71 2.35
CA LYS A 109 13.00 -8.64 2.82
C LYS A 109 14.15 -8.72 1.81
N ASN A 110 15.40 -8.60 2.27
CA ASN A 110 16.63 -8.81 1.48
C ASN A 110 16.71 -8.06 0.13
N ARG A 111 16.18 -6.83 0.04
CA ARG A 111 16.05 -6.05 -1.21
C ARG A 111 15.16 -6.70 -2.29
N GLY A 112 14.26 -7.58 -1.89
CA GLY A 112 13.36 -8.31 -2.77
C GLY A 112 13.59 -9.82 -2.70
N GLU A 113 12.69 -10.53 -2.03
CA GLU A 113 12.73 -11.99 -1.92
C GLU A 113 11.50 -12.62 -2.57
N PHE A 114 11.69 -13.75 -3.25
CA PHE A 114 10.59 -14.53 -3.80
C PHE A 114 10.24 -15.69 -2.88
N TYR A 115 8.94 -15.94 -2.72
CA TYR A 115 8.43 -17.04 -1.90
C TYR A 115 7.54 -17.93 -2.76
N THR A 116 7.80 -19.24 -2.74
CA THR A 116 7.08 -20.22 -3.56
C THR A 116 6.33 -21.21 -2.68
N ILE A 117 5.03 -21.36 -2.94
CA ILE A 117 4.14 -22.31 -2.27
C ILE A 117 3.76 -23.41 -3.26
N ASN A 118 3.99 -24.67 -2.90
CA ASN A 118 3.54 -25.80 -3.71
C ASN A 118 2.04 -26.07 -3.47
N VAL A 119 1.26 -26.05 -4.55
CA VAL A 119 -0.19 -26.29 -4.55
C VAL A 119 -0.46 -27.80 -4.60
N THR A 120 -0.10 -28.51 -3.53
CA THR A 120 -0.27 -29.96 -3.42
C THR A 120 -1.04 -30.39 -2.16
N ARG A 121 -1.46 -29.45 -1.30
CA ARG A 121 -2.05 -29.75 0.02
C ARG A 121 -3.35 -28.99 0.30
N GLN A 122 -4.19 -29.53 1.19
CA GLN A 122 -5.34 -28.83 1.81
C GLN A 122 -4.96 -27.51 2.51
N SER A 123 -3.67 -27.27 2.80
CA SER A 123 -3.19 -26.14 3.60
C SER A 123 -2.72 -24.91 2.83
N VAL A 124 -2.84 -24.87 1.50
CA VAL A 124 -2.33 -23.75 0.67
C VAL A 124 -2.88 -22.41 1.11
N LEU A 125 -4.17 -22.34 1.47
CA LEU A 125 -4.79 -21.10 1.96
C LEU A 125 -4.18 -20.64 3.29
N THR A 126 -3.87 -21.57 4.18
CA THR A 126 -3.22 -21.27 5.47
C THR A 126 -1.81 -20.74 5.24
N GLU A 127 -1.06 -21.33 4.31
CA GLU A 127 0.29 -20.92 3.96
C GLU A 127 0.31 -19.54 3.29
N ILE A 128 -0.62 -19.26 2.37
CA ILE A 128 -0.80 -17.93 1.77
C ILE A 128 -1.13 -16.89 2.85
N LYS A 129 -2.06 -17.20 3.76
CA LYS A 129 -2.43 -16.29 4.86
C LYS A 129 -1.25 -16.02 5.78
N LYS A 130 -0.50 -17.06 6.14
CA LYS A 130 0.71 -16.95 6.96
C LYS A 130 1.73 -16.04 6.28
N TYR A 131 2.05 -16.32 5.00
CA TYR A 131 2.98 -15.49 4.23
C TYR A 131 2.51 -14.03 4.13
N GLN A 132 1.23 -13.78 3.85
CA GLN A 132 0.69 -12.42 3.77
C GLN A 132 0.82 -11.68 5.10
N ASN A 133 0.54 -12.35 6.21
CA ASN A 133 0.70 -11.79 7.55
C ASN A 133 2.17 -11.52 7.88
N ASP A 134 3.06 -12.49 7.65
CA ASP A 134 4.49 -12.35 7.95
C ASP A 134 5.10 -11.18 7.15
N ARG A 135 4.68 -11.01 5.89
CA ARG A 135 5.13 -9.92 5.00
C ARG A 135 4.74 -8.53 5.48
N ILE A 136 3.64 -8.37 6.23
CA ILE A 136 3.20 -7.06 6.73
C ILE A 136 3.58 -6.81 8.20
N TRP A 137 3.71 -7.86 9.00
CA TRP A 137 4.08 -7.74 10.42
C TRP A 137 5.58 -7.61 10.63
N ASN A 138 6.40 -7.97 9.63
CA ASN A 138 7.84 -7.80 9.69
C ASN A 138 8.35 -7.22 8.36
N LEU A 139 8.63 -5.93 8.37
CA LEU A 139 9.16 -5.19 7.22
C LEU A 139 10.70 -5.23 7.16
N HIS A 140 11.36 -6.04 7.99
CA HIS A 140 12.82 -6.28 7.94
C HIS A 140 13.67 -5.01 7.82
N ARG A 141 13.35 -4.00 8.63
CA ARG A 141 14.00 -2.67 8.65
C ARG A 141 13.84 -1.86 7.37
N PHE A 142 12.89 -2.21 6.50
CA PHE A 142 12.59 -1.45 5.30
C PHE A 142 12.37 0.03 5.63
N PRO A 143 12.95 0.96 4.87
CA PRO A 143 12.83 2.38 5.16
C PRO A 143 11.43 2.88 4.77
N LEU A 144 10.67 3.37 5.74
CA LEU A 144 9.39 4.06 5.49
C LEU A 144 9.51 5.53 5.85
N ARG A 145 9.11 6.39 4.93
CA ARG A 145 9.14 7.84 5.07
C ARG A 145 7.88 8.31 5.78
N ILE A 146 8.05 8.79 6.99
CA ILE A 146 6.95 9.28 7.82
C ILE A 146 6.97 10.79 7.80
N TYR A 147 5.92 11.39 7.26
CA TYR A 147 5.70 12.82 7.39
C TYR A 147 5.01 13.10 8.73
N ILE A 148 5.67 13.90 9.55
CA ILE A 148 5.19 14.31 10.86
C ILE A 148 5.73 15.72 11.17
N PHE A 149 4.91 16.55 11.82
CA PHE A 149 5.26 17.92 12.19
C PHE A 149 4.79 18.23 13.61
N ASP A 150 5.36 19.27 14.21
CA ASP A 150 5.02 19.68 15.58
C ASP A 150 3.59 20.19 15.66
N SER A 151 2.81 19.63 16.60
CA SER A 151 1.43 20.02 16.86
C SER A 151 1.26 20.15 18.37
N PRO A 152 0.81 21.32 18.88
CA PRO A 152 0.64 21.54 20.30
C PRO A 152 -0.16 20.40 20.95
N MET A 153 0.38 19.86 22.06
CA MET A 153 -0.21 18.77 22.85
C MET A 153 -0.30 17.39 22.16
N SER A 154 0.00 17.26 20.86
CA SER A 154 -0.10 15.98 20.14
C SER A 154 1.25 15.40 19.74
N VAL A 155 2.20 16.27 19.34
CA VAL A 155 3.55 15.84 18.97
C VAL A 155 4.57 16.98 19.05
N LYS A 156 5.77 16.64 19.52
CA LYS A 156 6.91 17.54 19.56
C LYS A 156 8.18 16.85 19.10
N LYS A 157 8.94 17.51 18.24
CA LYS A 157 10.28 17.13 17.82
C LYS A 157 11.27 17.35 18.97
N VAL A 158 12.07 16.33 19.25
CA VAL A 158 13.21 16.40 20.17
C VAL A 158 14.45 15.85 19.49
N THR A 159 15.58 16.49 19.72
CA THR A 159 16.89 16.01 19.27
C THR A 159 17.54 15.27 20.42
N LEU A 160 18.02 14.04 20.18
CA LEU A 160 18.79 13.31 21.17
C LEU A 160 20.24 13.82 21.15
N ASP A 161 20.63 14.55 22.19
CA ASP A 161 21.87 15.34 22.33
C ASP A 161 23.16 14.62 21.93
N LYS A 162 23.19 13.28 21.97
CA LYS A 162 24.40 12.48 21.68
C LYS A 162 24.48 11.90 20.27
N THR A 163 23.39 11.95 19.48
CA THR A 163 23.33 11.22 18.19
C THR A 163 22.81 12.05 17.02
N SER A 164 22.38 13.29 17.25
CA SER A 164 21.64 14.11 16.28
C SER A 164 20.41 13.40 15.68
N LYS A 165 19.95 12.32 16.32
CA LYS A 165 18.74 11.60 15.91
C LYS A 165 17.52 12.40 16.34
N ILE A 166 16.61 12.55 15.39
CA ILE A 166 15.30 13.16 15.62
C ILE A 166 14.39 12.10 16.21
N LYS A 167 13.73 12.45 17.32
CA LYS A 167 12.62 11.69 17.89
C LYS A 167 11.41 12.60 18.00
N PHE A 168 10.23 12.00 17.86
CA PHE A 168 8.97 12.66 18.17
C PHE A 168 8.41 12.09 19.46
N ILE A 169 7.98 12.96 20.36
CA ILE A 169 7.35 12.63 21.65
C ILE A 169 5.87 13.04 21.63
N TYR A 170 5.15 12.67 22.70
CA TYR A 170 3.68 12.72 22.80
C TYR A 170 2.97 11.72 21.89
N THR A 171 1.64 11.76 21.87
CA THR A 171 0.77 10.72 21.32
C THR A 171 1.12 10.29 19.91
N ASP A 172 1.28 11.22 18.96
CA ASP A 172 1.51 10.84 17.55
C ASP A 172 2.94 10.33 17.34
N GLY A 173 3.91 10.90 18.07
CA GLY A 173 5.30 10.48 18.04
C GLY A 173 5.50 9.09 18.64
N GLU A 174 4.84 8.80 19.76
CA GLU A 174 4.82 7.48 20.39
C GLU A 174 4.14 6.44 19.50
N LEU A 175 3.02 6.79 18.87
CA LEU A 175 2.35 5.91 17.91
C LEU A 175 3.26 5.58 16.72
N ALA A 176 3.94 6.57 16.13
CA ALA A 176 4.88 6.35 15.04
C ALA A 176 6.04 5.42 15.46
N ASN A 177 6.59 5.62 16.66
CA ASN A 177 7.64 4.75 17.21
C ASN A 177 7.12 3.32 17.43
N MET A 178 5.95 3.16 18.05
CA MET A 178 5.33 1.86 18.29
C MET A 178 5.06 1.10 16.98
N LEU A 179 4.55 1.78 15.95
CA LEU A 179 4.34 1.17 14.63
C LEU A 179 5.66 0.69 14.03
N SER A 180 6.72 1.52 14.10
CA SER A 180 8.04 1.15 13.59
C SER A 180 8.66 -0.07 14.29
N GLU A 181 8.46 -0.18 15.60
CA GLU A 181 8.92 -1.30 16.40
C GLU A 181 8.10 -2.56 16.13
N LYS A 182 6.76 -2.45 16.13
CA LYS A 182 5.85 -3.59 15.96
C LYS A 182 5.90 -4.19 14.56
N MET A 183 6.03 -3.36 13.54
CA MET A 183 6.14 -3.81 12.15
C MET A 183 7.59 -3.97 11.69
N ASN A 184 8.57 -3.69 12.57
CA ASN A 184 10.00 -3.80 12.32
C ASN A 184 10.46 -3.07 11.04
N PHE A 185 10.10 -1.79 10.88
CA PHE A 185 10.60 -0.94 9.79
C PHE A 185 11.54 0.16 10.32
N THR A 186 12.28 0.80 9.43
CA THR A 186 13.11 1.96 9.78
C THR A 186 12.34 3.24 9.46
N ALA A 187 11.97 4.00 10.48
CA ALA A 187 11.30 5.28 10.30
C ALA A 187 12.27 6.34 9.79
N ILE A 188 11.97 6.94 8.62
CA ILE A 188 12.66 8.10 8.07
C ILE A 188 11.72 9.29 8.18
N TYR A 189 12.00 10.21 9.11
CA TYR A 189 11.13 11.37 9.30
C TYR A 189 11.33 12.42 8.21
N VAL A 190 10.26 12.74 7.50
CA VAL A 190 10.18 13.79 6.51
C VAL A 190 9.54 15.00 7.17
N LEU A 191 10.29 16.09 7.26
CA LEU A 191 9.82 17.34 7.86
C LEU A 191 9.22 18.25 6.80
N SER A 192 8.23 19.06 7.19
CA SER A 192 7.76 20.15 6.36
C SER A 192 8.82 21.25 6.32
N ASN A 193 9.21 21.66 5.11
CA ASN A 193 9.84 22.97 4.90
C ASN A 193 8.80 24.05 4.61
N ASP A 194 7.55 23.65 4.33
CA ASP A 194 6.46 24.57 4.04
C ASP A 194 5.86 25.08 5.36
N GLU A 195 5.97 26.39 5.59
CA GLU A 195 5.43 27.10 6.77
C GLU A 195 3.93 27.38 6.66
N ILE A 196 3.36 27.32 5.46
CA ILE A 196 1.99 27.80 5.19
C ILE A 196 0.92 26.79 5.62
N SER A 197 1.15 25.48 5.47
CA SER A 197 0.20 24.46 5.95
C SER A 197 0.87 23.09 6.08
N HIS A 198 1.16 22.69 7.31
CA HIS A 198 1.76 21.38 7.57
C HIS A 198 0.83 20.21 7.21
N ASN A 199 -0.49 20.39 7.36
CA ASN A 199 -1.47 19.38 6.93
C ASN A 199 -1.54 19.28 5.41
N GLY A 200 -1.56 20.42 4.71
CA GLY A 200 -1.73 20.48 3.27
C GLY A 200 -3.16 20.70 2.83
N TYR A 201 -3.32 21.18 1.61
CA TYR A 201 -4.60 21.43 0.93
C TYR A 201 -4.39 21.40 -0.59
N LEU A 202 -5.49 21.37 -1.35
CA LEU A 202 -5.48 21.54 -2.80
C LEU A 202 -5.39 23.03 -3.14
N MET A 203 -4.31 23.43 -3.81
CA MET A 203 -4.08 24.80 -4.24
C MET A 203 -4.88 25.11 -5.51
N GLU A 204 -5.06 26.40 -5.82
CA GLU A 204 -5.78 26.87 -7.02
C GLU A 204 -5.17 26.34 -8.34
N ASN A 205 -3.85 26.12 -8.35
CA ASN A 205 -3.15 25.53 -9.49
C ASN A 205 -3.32 24.00 -9.61
N GLY A 206 -4.19 23.38 -8.79
CA GLY A 206 -4.45 21.95 -8.76
C GLY A 206 -3.39 21.11 -8.06
N SER A 207 -2.34 21.72 -7.49
CA SER A 207 -1.29 21.00 -6.77
C SER A 207 -1.60 20.86 -5.28
N PHE A 208 -1.08 19.80 -4.65
CA PHE A 208 -1.20 19.59 -3.21
C PHE A 208 0.02 20.12 -2.44
N SER A 209 -0.25 20.77 -1.30
CA SER A 209 0.74 21.29 -0.34
C SER A 209 0.88 20.40 0.90
N GLY A 210 1.86 20.68 1.77
CA GLY A 210 2.01 20.04 3.08
C GLY A 210 2.13 18.51 3.04
N GLY A 211 1.62 17.84 4.06
CA GLY A 211 1.67 16.38 4.16
C GLY A 211 0.90 15.66 3.05
N ILE A 212 -0.26 16.18 2.62
CA ILE A 212 -0.99 15.62 1.48
C ILE A 212 -0.14 15.69 0.21
N GLY A 213 0.48 16.85 -0.04
CA GLY A 213 1.43 17.04 -1.13
C GLY A 213 2.63 16.11 -1.04
N ALA A 214 3.12 15.81 0.17
CA ALA A 214 4.20 14.85 0.36
C ALA A 214 3.80 13.42 -0.08
N ILE A 215 2.57 12.96 0.18
CA ILE A 215 2.08 11.66 -0.31
C ILE A 215 1.86 11.69 -1.83
N GLU A 216 1.14 12.69 -2.34
CA GLU A 216 0.82 12.77 -3.77
C GLU A 216 2.09 12.92 -4.63
N LYS A 217 3.14 13.57 -4.11
CA LYS A 217 4.45 13.68 -4.76
C LYS A 217 5.39 12.51 -4.43
N ASN A 218 4.90 11.45 -3.78
CA ASN A 218 5.67 10.27 -3.37
C ASN A 218 6.96 10.62 -2.60
N ARG A 219 6.88 11.61 -1.70
CA ARG A 219 7.94 12.04 -0.77
C ARG A 219 7.76 11.47 0.63
N ALA A 220 6.54 11.07 0.98
CA ALA A 220 6.20 10.36 2.20
C ALA A 220 5.45 9.07 1.86
N ASP A 221 5.47 8.11 2.77
CA ASP A 221 4.72 6.85 2.70
C ASP A 221 3.60 6.82 3.74
N LEU A 222 3.78 7.52 4.87
CA LEU A 222 2.81 7.61 5.97
C LEU A 222 2.69 9.05 6.48
N LEU A 223 1.48 9.45 6.87
CA LEU A 223 1.20 10.71 7.57
C LEU A 223 0.75 10.40 8.99
N MET A 224 1.44 10.92 10.01
CA MET A 224 1.15 10.53 11.40
C MET A 224 0.32 11.51 12.22
N ASN A 225 0.34 12.80 11.89
CA ASN A 225 -0.49 13.77 12.58
C ASN A 225 -2.00 13.51 12.35
N PRO A 226 -2.87 13.83 13.33
CA PRO A 226 -4.32 13.77 13.21
C PRO A 226 -4.82 14.56 12.01
N ARG A 227 -5.73 13.95 11.26
CA ARG A 227 -6.31 14.53 10.05
C ARG A 227 -7.79 14.25 10.01
N LEU A 228 -8.53 15.24 9.52
CA LEU A 228 -9.91 15.04 9.14
C LEU A 228 -9.94 14.16 7.91
N ILE A 229 -10.68 13.06 7.98
CA ILE A 229 -10.97 12.22 6.83
C ILE A 229 -11.98 13.00 5.99
N THR A 230 -11.50 13.61 4.92
CA THR A 230 -12.31 14.39 3.98
C THR A 230 -11.84 14.10 2.56
N ASP A 231 -12.74 14.27 1.60
CA ASP A 231 -12.44 14.00 0.21
C ASP A 231 -11.73 15.22 -0.39
N LEU A 232 -10.46 15.01 -0.73
CA LEU A 232 -9.59 16.03 -1.31
C LEU A 232 -9.22 15.69 -2.76
N ASN A 233 -9.90 14.72 -3.38
CA ASN A 233 -9.55 14.19 -4.71
C ASN A 233 -8.09 13.69 -4.81
N THR A 234 -7.56 13.11 -3.72
CA THR A 234 -6.22 12.52 -3.71
C THR A 234 -6.19 11.22 -4.49
N THR A 235 -5.12 10.98 -5.26
CA THR A 235 -5.01 9.82 -6.15
C THR A 235 -4.05 8.75 -5.64
N ARG A 236 -3.20 9.10 -4.68
CA ARG A 236 -2.11 8.26 -4.13
C ARG A 236 -2.22 8.06 -2.62
N ALA A 237 -3.12 8.79 -1.96
CA ALA A 237 -3.41 8.60 -0.55
C ALA A 237 -4.60 7.65 -0.33
N THR A 238 -4.56 6.90 0.76
CA THR A 238 -5.72 6.23 1.36
C THR A 238 -5.74 6.52 2.84
N PHE A 239 -6.94 6.67 3.40
CA PHE A 239 -7.10 6.77 4.85
C PHE A 239 -7.17 5.36 5.46
N LEU A 240 -6.59 5.22 6.65
CA LEU A 240 -6.85 4.09 7.54
C LEU A 240 -8.18 4.30 8.27
N GLN A 241 -8.63 3.29 9.01
CA GLN A 241 -9.82 3.43 9.83
C GLN A 241 -9.66 4.58 10.84
N PRO A 242 -10.72 5.39 11.07
CA PRO A 242 -10.66 6.47 12.05
C PRO A 242 -10.42 5.90 13.45
N LEU A 243 -9.47 6.51 14.17
CA LEU A 243 -9.17 6.15 15.57
C LEU A 243 -10.10 6.85 16.56
N SER A 244 -10.66 8.00 16.19
CA SER A 244 -11.57 8.79 17.02
C SER A 244 -12.47 9.68 16.18
N THR A 245 -13.54 10.17 16.79
CA THR A 245 -14.43 11.20 16.22
C THR A 245 -14.20 12.52 16.94
N TYR A 246 -14.21 13.63 16.18
CA TYR A 246 -14.08 14.98 16.73
C TYR A 246 -15.38 15.75 16.52
N SER A 247 -15.74 16.59 17.50
CA SER A 247 -16.82 17.56 17.37
C SER A 247 -16.25 18.97 17.43
N TYR A 248 -16.67 19.81 16.49
CA TYR A 248 -16.35 21.23 16.53
C TYR A 248 -17.18 21.89 17.63
N LYS A 249 -16.51 22.66 18.48
CA LYS A 249 -17.15 23.46 19.52
C LYS A 249 -16.75 24.92 19.31
N PHE A 250 -17.73 25.81 19.36
CA PHE A 250 -17.48 27.24 19.39
C PHE A 250 -17.08 27.63 20.80
N VAL A 251 -15.92 28.25 20.95
CA VAL A 251 -15.50 28.87 22.22
C VAL A 251 -15.84 30.35 22.10
N ILE A 252 -16.90 30.78 22.78
CA ILE A 252 -17.28 32.19 22.88
C ILE A 252 -16.59 32.73 24.14
N LYS A 253 -15.83 33.81 23.98
CA LYS A 253 -15.17 34.51 25.09
C LYS A 253 -16.03 35.66 25.57
#